data_AF-A0A2R6ARM9-F1
#
_entry.id   AF-A0A2R6ARM9-F1
#
_cell.length_a   1.000
_cell.length_b   1.000
_cell.length_c   1.000
_cell.angle_alpha   90.00
_cell.angle_beta   90.00
_cell.angle_gamma   90.00
#
_symmetry.space_group_name_H-M   'P 1'
#
loop_
_entity.id
_entity.type
_entity.pdbx_description
1 polymer ?
#
loop_
_entity_poly.entity_id
_entity_poly.type
_entity_poly.pdbx_seq_one_letter_code
_entity_poly.pdbx_strand_id
1 'polypeptide(L)'
;MELSELLMVEHAALRIRLHELLETQSQELFQKANRFVLECHAKVEDEVFFPVLYSQISESLKKLEADHKLILTLSSSLLNFVKQGKEELFRKRVKTYVTTVLEHNQQEEILVFPYWKSVSNDTAKSALEHAKRIIQAFGVDEYLEFTGMSKQFFDSL
;
A
#
# COMPACT_ATOMS: atom_id res chain seq x y z
N MET A 1 -5.53 8.33 -15.80
CA MET A 1 -4.70 8.51 -14.59
C MET A 1 -3.53 7.55 -14.71
N GLU A 2 -2.32 7.98 -14.41
CA GLU A 2 -1.14 7.12 -14.46
C GLU A 2 -1.04 6.22 -13.21
N LEU A 3 -0.32 5.10 -13.29
CA LEU A 3 -0.17 4.19 -12.14
C LEU A 3 0.42 4.88 -10.91
N SER A 4 1.41 5.76 -11.07
CA SER A 4 1.96 6.53 -9.95
C SER A 4 0.93 7.47 -9.29
N GLU A 5 -0.03 7.98 -10.06
CA GLU A 5 -1.11 8.81 -9.54
C GLU A 5 -2.15 7.96 -8.81
N LEU A 6 -2.44 6.75 -9.30
CA LEU A 6 -3.28 5.78 -8.60
C LEU A 6 -2.67 5.43 -7.23
N LEU A 7 -1.38 5.08 -7.18
CA LEU A 7 -0.68 4.79 -5.92
C LEU A 7 -0.69 6.01 -4.98
N MET A 8 -0.56 7.23 -5.51
CA MET A 8 -0.72 8.45 -4.70
C MET A 8 -2.11 8.59 -4.08
N VAL A 9 -3.18 8.19 -4.80
CA VAL A 9 -4.54 8.14 -4.25
C VAL A 9 -4.63 7.10 -3.14
N GLU A 10 -4.02 5.92 -3.33
CA GLU A 10 -3.95 4.89 -2.29
C GLU A 10 -3.20 5.38 -1.05
N HIS A 11 -2.09 6.12 -1.22
CA HIS A 11 -1.34 6.73 -0.12
C HIS A 11 -2.17 7.75 0.65
N ALA A 12 -2.97 8.57 -0.06
CA ALA A 12 -3.87 9.52 0.58
C ALA A 12 -4.94 8.80 1.41
N ALA A 13 -5.52 7.72 0.89
CA ALA A 13 -6.47 6.89 1.63
C ALA A 13 -5.81 6.22 2.85
N LEU A 14 -4.63 5.63 2.67
CA LEU A 14 -3.84 5.03 3.75
C LEU A 14 -3.54 6.03 4.85
N ARG A 15 -3.12 7.26 4.52
CA ARG A 15 -2.93 8.32 5.51
C ARG A 15 -4.17 8.53 6.37
N ILE A 16 -5.35 8.66 5.77
CA ILE A 16 -6.61 8.85 6.50
C ILE A 16 -6.92 7.64 7.39
N ARG A 17 -6.92 6.43 6.83
CA ARG A 17 -7.30 5.20 7.55
C ARG A 17 -6.32 4.84 8.66
N LEU A 18 -5.03 5.06 8.45
CA LEU A 18 -4.01 4.77 9.45
C LEU A 18 -3.99 5.81 10.58
N HIS A 19 -4.32 7.07 10.31
CA HIS A 19 -4.55 8.05 11.37
C HIS A 19 -5.80 7.69 12.20
N GLU A 20 -6.91 7.31 11.56
CA GLU A 20 -8.10 6.79 12.24
C GLU A 20 -7.77 5.56 13.10
N LEU A 21 -6.89 4.68 12.61
CA LEU A 21 -6.40 3.53 13.37
C LEU A 21 -5.59 3.94 14.61
N LEU A 22 -4.78 4.99 14.54
CA LEU A 22 -4.03 5.47 15.71
C LEU A 22 -4.96 6.04 16.78
N GLU A 23 -6.02 6.73 16.37
CA GLU A 23 -6.99 7.35 17.28
C GLU A 23 -7.88 6.29 17.94
N THR A 24 -8.42 5.36 17.14
CA THR A 24 -9.38 4.37 17.61
C THR A 24 -8.72 3.12 18.19
N GLN A 25 -7.51 2.80 17.72
CA GLN A 25 -6.83 1.52 17.97
C GLN A 25 -7.73 0.31 17.66
N SER A 26 -8.61 0.45 16.67
CA SER A 26 -9.56 -0.60 16.27
C SER A 26 -8.84 -1.76 15.60
N GLN A 27 -9.02 -2.97 16.15
CA GLN A 27 -8.45 -4.19 15.57
C GLN A 27 -9.08 -4.53 14.21
N GLU A 28 -10.38 -4.25 14.04
CA GLU A 28 -11.08 -4.43 12.76
C GLU A 28 -10.49 -3.50 11.69
N LEU A 29 -10.31 -2.21 12.03
CA LEU A 29 -9.72 -1.24 11.11
C LEU A 29 -8.28 -1.62 10.76
N PHE A 30 -7.50 -2.11 11.73
CA PHE A 30 -6.17 -2.65 11.47
C PHE A 30 -6.22 -3.82 10.50
N GLN A 31 -7.13 -4.78 10.68
CA GLN A 31 -7.22 -5.94 9.77
C GLN A 31 -7.55 -5.51 8.35
N LYS A 32 -8.51 -4.59 8.16
CA LYS A 32 -8.86 -4.03 6.85
C LYS A 32 -7.67 -3.31 6.20
N ALA A 33 -7.04 -2.38 6.94
CA ALA A 33 -5.89 -1.63 6.45
C ALA A 33 -4.69 -2.54 6.15
N ASN A 34 -4.41 -3.51 7.00
CA ASN A 34 -3.31 -4.46 6.80
C ASN A 34 -3.54 -5.34 5.57
N ARG A 35 -4.78 -5.81 5.37
CA ARG A 35 -5.12 -6.58 4.18
C ARG A 35 -4.90 -5.76 2.91
N PHE A 36 -5.40 -4.52 2.88
CA PHE A 36 -5.17 -3.61 1.76
C PHE A 36 -3.67 -3.38 1.49
N VAL A 37 -2.88 -3.07 2.52
CA VAL A 37 -1.43 -2.83 2.40
C VAL A 37 -0.72 -4.04 1.80
N LEU A 38 -0.96 -5.25 2.31
CA LEU A 38 -0.18 -6.43 1.92
C LEU A 38 -0.71 -7.16 0.69
N GLU A 39 -2.03 -7.25 0.53
CA GLU A 39 -2.66 -8.06 -0.52
C GLU A 39 -2.99 -7.26 -1.79
N CYS A 40 -2.96 -5.92 -1.70
CA CYS A 40 -3.24 -5.04 -2.84
C CYS A 40 -2.06 -4.09 -3.12
N HIS A 41 -1.82 -3.13 -2.23
CA HIS A 41 -0.92 -2.00 -2.48
C HIS A 41 0.54 -2.43 -2.71
N ALA A 42 1.17 -3.07 -1.71
CA ALA A 42 2.54 -3.57 -1.82
C ALA A 42 2.70 -4.60 -2.94
N LYS A 43 1.63 -5.34 -3.27
CA LYS A 43 1.64 -6.30 -4.37
C LYS A 43 1.68 -5.62 -5.74
N VAL A 44 0.93 -4.54 -5.92
CA VAL A 44 1.04 -3.70 -7.13
C VAL A 44 2.45 -3.13 -7.24
N GLU A 45 3.05 -2.71 -6.14
CA GLU A 45 4.41 -2.18 -6.14
C GLU A 45 5.44 -3.22 -6.53
N ASP A 46 5.48 -4.35 -5.81
CA ASP A 46 6.47 -5.41 -5.99
C ASP A 46 6.35 -6.12 -7.35
N GLU A 47 5.11 -6.37 -7.83
CA GLU A 47 4.90 -7.13 -9.07
C GLU A 47 4.86 -6.25 -10.33
N VAL A 48 4.65 -4.94 -10.19
CA VAL A 48 4.41 -4.05 -11.33
C VAL A 48 5.24 -2.78 -11.29
N PHE A 49 5.11 -1.97 -10.24
CA PHE A 49 5.67 -0.62 -10.22
C PHE A 49 7.20 -0.63 -10.09
N PHE A 50 7.75 -1.35 -9.12
CA PHE A 50 9.20 -1.43 -8.88
C PHE A 50 9.96 -2.11 -10.04
N PRO A 51 9.48 -3.24 -10.61
CA PRO A 51 10.16 -3.87 -11.74
C PRO A 51 10.39 -2.94 -12.94
N VAL A 52 9.43 -2.04 -13.22
CA VAL A 52 9.53 -1.06 -14.32
C VAL A 52 10.65 -0.04 -14.08
N LEU A 53 10.90 0.31 -12.83
CA LEU A 53 11.89 1.33 -12.44
C LEU A 53 13.23 0.75 -12.01
N TYR A 54 13.35 -0.57 -11.93
CA TYR A 54 14.51 -1.24 -11.31
C TYR A 54 15.85 -0.88 -11.93
N SER A 55 15.91 -0.73 -13.26
CA SER A 55 17.14 -0.34 -13.95
C SER A 55 17.58 1.11 -13.69
N GLN A 56 16.68 1.98 -13.18
CA GLN A 56 16.95 3.40 -12.96
C GLN A 56 17.37 3.67 -11.51
N ILE A 57 16.75 2.99 -10.53
CA ILE A 57 16.83 3.35 -9.10
C ILE A 57 16.93 2.13 -8.17
N SER A 58 17.63 1.07 -8.61
CA SER A 58 17.70 -0.22 -7.89
C SER A 58 18.06 -0.14 -6.40
N GLU A 59 18.92 0.79 -5.98
CA GLU A 59 19.33 0.90 -4.57
C GLU A 59 18.18 1.40 -3.68
N SER A 60 17.46 2.43 -4.12
CA SER A 60 16.27 2.94 -3.43
C SER A 60 15.19 1.86 -3.35
N LEU A 61 14.96 1.12 -4.44
CA LEU A 61 13.94 0.08 -4.49
C LEU A 61 14.26 -1.10 -3.56
N LYS A 62 15.52 -1.55 -3.48
CA LYS A 62 15.91 -2.61 -2.53
C LYS A 62 15.64 -2.24 -1.07
N LYS A 63 15.77 -0.95 -0.73
CA LYS A 63 15.44 -0.46 0.61
C LYS A 63 13.93 -0.57 0.86
N LEU A 64 13.11 -0.13 -0.10
CA LEU A 64 11.65 -0.16 -0.01
C LEU A 64 11.09 -1.59 0.01
N GLU A 65 11.65 -2.50 -0.79
CA GLU A 65 11.35 -3.95 -0.72
C GLU A 65 11.70 -4.55 0.65
N ALA A 66 12.75 -4.04 1.32
CA ALA A 66 13.07 -4.44 2.69
C ALA A 66 12.07 -3.89 3.71
N ASP A 67 11.55 -2.69 3.49
CA ASP A 67 10.47 -2.11 4.29
C ASP A 67 9.18 -2.96 4.18
N HIS A 68 8.82 -3.48 2.99
CA HIS A 68 7.70 -4.43 2.84
C HIS A 68 7.85 -5.66 3.74
N LYS A 69 9.06 -6.22 3.86
CA LYS A 69 9.35 -7.36 4.76
C LYS A 69 9.20 -6.97 6.23
N LEU A 70 9.62 -5.76 6.59
CA LEU A 70 9.45 -5.25 7.95
C LEU A 70 7.95 -5.06 8.27
N ILE A 71 7.19 -4.45 7.37
CA ILE A 71 5.74 -4.26 7.48
C ILE A 71 5.02 -5.60 7.67
N LEU A 72 5.36 -6.61 6.84
CA LEU A 72 4.83 -7.98 6.98
C LEU A 72 5.15 -8.61 8.35
N THR A 73 6.36 -8.39 8.87
CA THR A 73 6.78 -8.91 10.17
C THR A 73 6.01 -8.25 11.32
N LEU A 74 5.84 -6.93 11.25
CA LEU A 74 5.08 -6.16 12.23
C LEU A 74 3.61 -6.57 12.23
N SER A 75 3.00 -6.69 11.05
CA SER A 75 1.59 -7.08 10.92
C SER A 75 1.33 -8.51 11.40
N SER A 76 2.22 -9.46 11.08
CA SER A 76 2.12 -10.84 11.55
C SER A 76 2.12 -10.92 13.08
N SER A 77 2.93 -10.07 13.72
CA SER A 77 2.97 -9.96 15.19
C SER A 77 1.66 -9.39 15.75
N LEU A 78 1.13 -8.32 15.13
CA LEU A 78 -0.12 -7.69 15.53
C LEU A 78 -1.34 -8.62 15.35
N LEU A 79 -1.43 -9.32 14.21
CA LEU A 79 -2.46 -10.32 13.95
C LEU A 79 -2.44 -11.45 14.99
N ASN A 80 -1.23 -11.89 15.39
CA ASN A 80 -1.09 -12.86 16.48
C ASN A 80 -1.59 -12.32 17.82
N PHE A 81 -1.37 -11.04 18.13
CA PHE A 81 -1.92 -10.43 19.35
C PHE A 81 -3.44 -10.35 19.31
N VAL A 82 -4.03 -9.96 18.17
CA VAL A 82 -5.49 -9.96 17.95
C VAL A 82 -6.06 -11.36 18.19
N LYS A 83 -5.49 -12.39 17.54
CA LYS A 83 -5.93 -13.78 17.67
C LYS A 83 -5.85 -14.32 19.11
N GLN A 84 -4.88 -13.83 19.88
CA GLN A 84 -4.66 -14.24 21.28
C GLN A 84 -5.41 -13.36 22.29
N GLY A 85 -6.21 -12.38 21.86
CA GLY A 85 -6.89 -11.44 22.75
C GLY A 85 -5.95 -10.51 23.53
N LYS A 86 -4.72 -10.30 23.05
CA LYS A 86 -3.68 -9.49 23.69
C LYS A 86 -3.81 -8.01 23.34
N GLU A 87 -4.94 -7.41 23.69
CA GLU A 87 -5.28 -6.04 23.26
C GLU A 87 -4.26 -5.00 23.70
N GLU A 88 -3.74 -5.08 24.92
CA GLU A 88 -2.76 -4.10 25.43
C GLU A 88 -1.46 -4.13 24.61
N LEU A 89 -0.99 -5.31 24.23
CA LEU A 89 0.20 -5.47 23.40
C LEU A 89 -0.05 -4.99 21.97
N PHE A 90 -1.24 -5.24 21.43
CA PHE A 90 -1.67 -4.69 20.14
C PHE A 90 -1.62 -3.15 20.18
N ARG A 91 -2.30 -2.51 21.16
CA ARG A 91 -2.34 -1.04 21.30
C ARG A 91 -0.95 -0.42 21.44
N LYS A 92 -0.04 -1.08 22.17
CA LYS A 92 1.36 -0.62 22.32
C LYS A 92 2.17 -0.70 21.01
N ARG A 93 1.83 -1.63 20.11
CA ARG A 93 2.64 -1.93 18.92
C ARG A 93 2.05 -1.42 17.61
N VAL A 94 0.74 -1.18 17.55
CA VAL A 94 0.06 -0.71 16.32
C VAL A 94 0.62 0.64 15.85
N LYS A 95 1.07 1.48 16.78
CA LYS A 95 1.73 2.75 16.46
C LYS A 95 2.98 2.56 15.62
N THR A 96 3.82 1.58 15.95
CA THR A 96 5.04 1.29 15.18
C THR A 96 4.69 0.84 13.76
N TYR A 97 3.71 -0.05 13.61
CA TYR A 97 3.23 -0.47 12.29
C TYR A 97 2.75 0.72 11.45
N VAL A 98 1.88 1.56 12.01
CA VAL A 98 1.35 2.73 11.28
C VAL A 98 2.48 3.67 10.88
N THR A 99 3.38 4.01 11.79
CA THR A 99 4.50 4.90 11.49
C THR A 99 5.39 4.32 10.38
N THR A 100 5.69 3.02 10.42
CA THR A 100 6.50 2.37 9.38
C THR A 100 5.82 2.42 8.02
N VAL A 101 4.51 2.16 7.92
CA VAL A 101 3.79 2.27 6.64
C VAL A 101 3.80 3.72 6.15
N LEU A 102 3.45 4.69 6.99
CA LEU A 102 3.43 6.10 6.57
C LEU A 102 4.80 6.64 6.14
N GLU A 103 5.86 6.26 6.85
CA GLU A 103 7.23 6.63 6.49
C GLU A 103 7.66 5.97 5.18
N HIS A 104 7.34 4.69 4.98
CA HIS A 104 7.59 3.97 3.73
C HIS A 104 6.94 4.68 2.55
N ASN A 105 5.62 4.90 2.61
CA ASN A 105 4.87 5.62 1.57
C ASN A 105 5.50 6.99 1.28
N GLN A 106 5.86 7.77 2.31
CA GLN A 106 6.52 9.06 2.12
C GLN A 106 7.87 8.93 1.39
N GLN A 107 8.65 7.90 1.66
CA GLN A 107 9.91 7.67 0.94
C GLN A 107 9.67 7.34 -0.54
N GLU A 108 8.65 6.55 -0.87
CA GLU A 108 8.32 6.26 -2.26
C GLU A 108 7.90 7.51 -3.04
N GLU A 109 7.04 8.34 -2.44
CA GLU A 109 6.56 9.59 -3.03
C GLU A 109 7.73 10.52 -3.40
N ILE A 110 8.80 10.52 -2.61
CA ILE A 110 9.98 11.37 -2.80
C ILE A 110 11.01 10.71 -3.72
N LEU A 111 11.29 9.42 -3.53
CA LEU A 111 12.45 8.75 -4.12
C LEU A 111 12.12 7.94 -5.38
N VAL A 112 10.86 7.55 -5.57
CA VAL A 112 10.48 6.59 -6.62
C VAL A 112 9.47 7.21 -7.58
N PHE A 113 8.36 7.75 -7.09
CA PHE A 113 7.27 8.22 -7.94
C PHE A 113 7.68 9.27 -8.98
N PRO A 114 8.63 10.20 -8.71
CA PRO A 114 9.11 11.14 -9.72
C PRO A 114 9.71 10.48 -10.97
N TYR A 115 10.27 9.27 -10.84
CA TYR A 115 10.86 8.52 -11.95
C TYR A 115 9.82 7.92 -12.88
N TRP A 116 8.55 7.79 -12.47
CA TRP A 116 7.50 7.25 -13.34
C TRP A 116 7.31 8.08 -14.61
N LYS A 117 7.59 9.39 -14.54
CA LYS A 117 7.50 10.31 -15.69
C LYS A 117 8.44 9.96 -16.85
N SER A 118 9.49 9.16 -16.61
CA SER A 118 10.43 8.72 -17.66
C SER A 118 9.99 7.43 -18.36
N VAL A 119 8.96 6.76 -17.85
CA VAL A 119 8.45 5.50 -18.41
C VAL A 119 7.70 5.77 -19.72
N SER A 120 7.92 4.92 -20.73
CA SER A 120 7.22 5.05 -22.00
C SER A 120 5.72 4.79 -21.86
N ASN A 121 4.90 5.47 -22.67
CA ASN A 121 3.43 5.34 -22.62
C ASN A 121 2.95 3.88 -22.74
N ASP A 122 3.60 3.06 -23.58
CA ASP A 122 3.21 1.66 -23.77
C ASP A 122 3.49 0.82 -22.52
N THR A 123 4.65 1.03 -21.88
CA THR A 123 5.00 0.36 -20.62
C THR A 123 4.08 0.83 -19.49
N ALA A 124 3.81 2.13 -19.40
CA ALA A 124 2.94 2.71 -18.37
C ALA A 124 1.50 2.16 -18.47
N LYS A 125 0.95 2.07 -19.69
CA LYS A 125 -0.37 1.45 -19.93
C LYS A 125 -0.39 -0.03 -19.55
N SER A 126 0.62 -0.79 -19.95
CA SER A 126 0.72 -2.22 -19.62
C SER A 126 0.79 -2.43 -18.10
N ALA A 127 1.58 -1.60 -17.40
CA ALA A 127 1.69 -1.62 -15.95
C ALA A 127 0.34 -1.31 -15.28
N LEU A 128 -0.37 -0.26 -15.73
CA LEU A 128 -1.68 0.08 -15.18
C LEU A 128 -2.69 -1.06 -15.35
N GLU A 129 -2.73 -1.70 -16.52
CA GLU A 129 -3.60 -2.86 -16.76
C GLU A 129 -3.23 -4.07 -15.88
N HIS A 130 -1.94 -4.27 -15.58
CA HIS A 130 -1.52 -5.31 -14.64
C HIS A 130 -1.95 -4.98 -13.20
N ALA A 131 -1.75 -3.73 -12.76
CA ALA A 131 -2.19 -3.26 -11.46
C ALA A 131 -3.71 -3.44 -11.28
N LYS A 132 -4.51 -3.13 -12.30
CA LYS A 132 -5.97 -3.35 -12.30
C LYS A 132 -6.34 -4.81 -12.07
N ARG A 133 -5.60 -5.77 -12.63
CA ARG A 133 -5.85 -7.21 -12.39
C ARG A 133 -5.55 -7.61 -10.95
N ILE A 134 -4.50 -7.04 -10.35
CA ILE A 134 -4.17 -7.27 -8.94
C ILE A 134 -5.30 -6.72 -8.05
N ILE A 135 -5.75 -5.48 -8.31
CA ILE A 135 -6.87 -4.85 -7.60
C ILE A 135 -8.16 -5.67 -7.75
N GLN A 136 -8.46 -6.15 -8.96
CA GLN A 136 -9.61 -7.02 -9.21
C GLN A 136 -9.53 -8.33 -8.41
N ALA A 137 -8.34 -8.93 -8.32
CA ALA A 137 -8.12 -10.15 -7.53
C ALA A 137 -8.21 -9.91 -6.02
N PHE A 138 -7.82 -8.73 -5.55
CA PHE A 138 -7.99 -8.31 -4.15
C PHE A 138 -9.48 -8.17 -3.77
N GLY A 139 -10.28 -7.61 -4.69
CA GLY A 139 -11.71 -7.36 -4.54
C GLY A 139 -12.04 -5.90 -4.79
N VAL A 140 -12.70 -5.62 -5.93
CA VAL A 140 -12.98 -4.24 -6.38
C VAL A 140 -13.83 -3.47 -5.35
N ASP A 141 -14.89 -4.07 -4.82
CA ASP A 141 -15.77 -3.36 -3.88
C ASP A 141 -15.03 -2.97 -2.59
N GLU A 142 -14.17 -3.84 -2.08
CA GLU A 142 -13.35 -3.57 -0.90
C GLU A 142 -12.27 -2.51 -1.18
N TYR A 143 -11.66 -2.57 -2.36
CA TYR A 143 -10.72 -1.55 -2.81
C TYR A 143 -11.36 -0.16 -2.87
N LEU A 144 -12.57 -0.07 -3.46
CA LEU A 144 -13.33 1.17 -3.56
C LEU A 144 -13.77 1.69 -2.19
N GLU A 145 -14.24 0.81 -1.29
CA GLU A 145 -14.58 1.17 0.09
C GLU A 145 -13.37 1.74 0.85
N PHE A 146 -12.22 1.08 0.71
CA PHE A 146 -11.00 1.49 1.41
C PHE A 146 -10.50 2.84 0.92
N THR A 147 -10.37 2.98 -0.41
CA THR A 147 -9.81 4.17 -1.07
C THR A 147 -10.78 5.35 -1.12
N GLY A 148 -12.08 5.09 -1.03
CA GLY A 148 -13.12 6.10 -1.25
C GLY A 148 -13.32 6.46 -2.72
N MET A 149 -12.71 5.73 -3.65
CA MET A 149 -12.93 5.93 -5.08
C MET A 149 -14.33 5.47 -5.49
N SER A 150 -14.90 6.15 -6.49
CA SER A 150 -16.13 5.68 -7.12
C SER A 150 -15.81 4.58 -8.14
N LYS A 151 -16.77 3.68 -8.35
CA LYS A 151 -16.67 2.66 -9.40
C LYS A 151 -16.45 3.27 -10.79
N GLN A 152 -17.15 4.36 -11.10
CA GLN A 152 -17.00 5.06 -12.37
C GLN A 152 -15.57 5.58 -12.58
N PHE A 153 -14.93 6.08 -11.51
CA PHE A 153 -13.55 6.53 -11.58
C PHE A 153 -12.61 5.35 -11.85
N PHE A 154 -12.77 4.24 -11.12
CA PHE A 154 -11.98 3.02 -11.32
C PHE A 154 -12.15 2.39 -12.72
N ASP A 155 -13.37 2.38 -13.26
CA ASP A 155 -13.65 1.86 -14.60
C ASP A 155 -13.06 2.76 -15.71
N SER A 156 -12.72 4.01 -15.39
CA SER A 156 -12.10 4.97 -16.31
C SER A 156 -10.56 4.95 -16.32
N LEU A 157 -9.94 4.13 -15.46
CA LEU A 157 -8.48 3.96 -15.38
C LEU A 157 -7.93 3.32 -16.64
#